data_AF-A0A419DGQ4-F1
#
_entry.id   AF-A0A419DGQ4-F1
#
_cell.length_a   1.000
_cell.length_b   1.000
_cell.length_c   1.000
_cell.angle_alpha   90.00
_cell.angle_beta   90.00
_cell.angle_gamma   90.00
#
_symmetry.space_group_name_H-M   'P 1'
#
loop_
_entity.id
_entity.type
_entity.pdbx_description
1 polymer ?
#
loop_
_entity_poly.entity_id
_entity_poly.type
_entity_poly.pdbx_seq_one_letter_code
_entity_poly.pdbx_strand_id
1 'polypeptide(L)'
;MGSNPTLSARKIIIGFMDLKTFSYNLNAGPFNTADELNNKWTEGNCRRLLQYYFLSEHKIFLKPEQILCPNGYYKTGKFVFKKGHHIDISQLQIGDVLYAERIRDKSGKLINRAREKFNSLDEYLISLHSAIFQNIAGEEILHATQIEGRSCIWSLEQFIHYYKPIAVKRIINK
;
A
#
# COMPACT_ATOMS: atom_id res chain seq x y z
N MET A 1 24.08 22.83 15.43
CA MET A 1 22.79 22.45 16.05
C MET A 1 21.73 22.51 14.98
N GLY A 2 21.45 21.38 14.31
CA GLY A 2 20.45 21.31 13.26
C GLY A 2 19.07 21.26 13.89
N SER A 3 18.24 22.26 13.62
CA SER A 3 16.83 22.28 14.03
C SER A 3 16.09 21.15 13.30
N ASN A 4 15.60 20.18 14.07
CA ASN A 4 14.61 19.23 13.59
C ASN A 4 13.38 20.02 13.11
N PRO A 5 12.96 19.89 11.83
CA PRO A 5 11.74 20.53 11.39
C PRO A 5 10.58 19.96 12.21
N THR A 6 9.87 20.87 12.87
CA THR A 6 8.70 20.60 13.70
C THR A 6 7.65 19.83 12.89
N LEU A 7 6.91 18.92 13.55
CA LEU A 7 5.81 18.14 12.97
C LEU A 7 4.79 18.98 12.16
N SER A 8 4.73 20.28 12.40
CA SER A 8 3.93 21.26 11.66
C SER A 8 4.30 21.35 10.17
N ALA A 9 5.59 21.28 9.82
CA ALA A 9 6.05 21.30 8.44
C ALA A 9 5.79 19.99 7.69
N ARG A 10 5.70 18.85 8.41
CA ARG A 10 5.33 17.55 7.80
C ARG A 10 3.89 17.51 7.31
N LYS A 11 3.00 18.35 7.84
CA LYS A 11 1.63 18.53 7.30
C LYS A 11 1.59 19.29 5.97
N ILE A 12 2.64 20.04 5.63
CA ILE A 12 2.66 20.94 4.46
C ILE A 12 3.13 20.22 3.18
N ILE A 13 3.81 19.06 3.31
CA ILE A 13 4.35 18.29 2.17
C ILE A 13 3.56 16.98 1.93
N ILE A 14 2.47 16.75 2.65
CA ILE A 14 1.44 15.80 2.21
C ILE A 14 0.48 16.65 1.38
N GLY A 15 0.56 16.56 0.06
CA GLY A 15 -0.51 17.08 -0.78
C GLY A 15 -1.83 16.46 -0.32
N PHE A 16 -2.65 17.27 0.36
CA PHE A 16 -4.09 17.17 0.60
C PHE A 16 -4.74 15.87 1.13
N MET A 17 -4.03 14.76 1.32
CA MET A 17 -4.66 13.52 1.77
C MET A 17 -4.56 13.31 3.28
N ASP A 18 -5.68 13.48 3.98
CA ASP A 18 -5.78 13.14 5.41
C ASP A 18 -5.63 11.63 5.61
N LEU A 19 -4.66 11.23 6.46
CA LEU A 19 -4.50 9.84 6.86
C LEU A 19 -5.73 9.37 7.63
N LYS A 20 -6.44 8.39 7.06
CA LYS A 20 -7.63 7.80 7.67
C LYS A 20 -7.22 7.02 8.93
N THR A 21 -7.85 7.35 10.05
CA THR A 21 -7.77 6.57 11.29
C THR A 21 -8.91 5.56 11.32
N PHE A 22 -8.58 4.30 11.57
CA PHE A 22 -9.53 3.17 11.61
C PHE A 22 -8.87 2.00 12.35
N SER A 23 -9.66 0.98 12.70
CA SER A 23 -9.15 -0.31 13.15
C SER A 23 -8.81 -1.20 11.95
N TYR A 24 -7.59 -1.74 11.90
CA TYR A 24 -7.18 -2.58 10.78
C TYR A 24 -7.94 -3.93 10.75
N ASN A 25 -8.64 -4.20 9.65
CA ASN A 25 -9.32 -5.47 9.39
C ASN A 25 -9.03 -5.95 7.96
N LEU A 26 -8.20 -6.99 7.83
CA LEU A 26 -7.82 -7.56 6.53
C LEU A 26 -9.04 -8.02 5.70
N ASN A 27 -10.10 -8.49 6.36
CA ASN A 27 -11.28 -9.07 5.73
C ASN A 27 -12.35 -8.04 5.37
N ALA A 28 -12.17 -6.76 5.74
CA ALA A 28 -13.16 -5.72 5.46
C ALA A 28 -13.37 -5.44 3.95
N GLY A 29 -12.49 -5.94 3.07
CA GLY A 29 -12.57 -5.75 1.62
C GLY A 29 -12.46 -4.27 1.19
N PRO A 30 -12.52 -3.97 -0.12
CA PRO A 30 -12.74 -2.62 -0.64
C PRO A 30 -14.18 -2.15 -0.44
N PHE A 31 -14.44 -0.86 -0.60
CA PHE A 31 -15.80 -0.31 -0.70
C PHE A 31 -16.35 -0.41 -2.12
N ASN A 32 -17.68 -0.38 -2.24
CA ASN A 32 -18.38 -0.51 -3.53
C ASN A 32 -18.55 0.82 -4.24
N THR A 33 -18.56 1.93 -3.49
CA THR A 33 -18.81 3.28 -4.01
C THR A 33 -17.78 4.31 -3.53
N ALA A 34 -17.66 5.41 -4.28
CA ALA A 34 -16.80 6.53 -3.92
C ALA A 34 -17.29 7.25 -2.65
N ASP A 35 -18.61 7.32 -2.45
CA ASP A 35 -19.21 8.00 -1.29
C ASP A 35 -18.83 7.32 0.03
N GLU A 36 -18.78 5.99 0.05
CA GLU A 36 -18.32 5.22 1.22
C GLU A 36 -16.87 5.57 1.62
N LEU A 37 -15.98 5.85 0.66
CA LEU A 37 -14.59 6.24 0.94
C LEU A 37 -14.49 7.62 1.60
N ASN A 38 -15.38 8.53 1.23
CA ASN A 38 -15.39 9.89 1.75
C ASN A 38 -15.89 9.95 3.20
N ASN A 39 -16.68 8.96 3.63
CA ASN A 39 -17.16 8.84 5.00
C ASN A 39 -16.05 8.50 6.01
N LYS A 40 -16.40 8.54 7.30
CA LYS A 40 -15.55 8.09 8.40
C LYS A 40 -15.42 6.56 8.37
N TRP A 41 -14.20 6.06 8.54
CA TRP A 41 -13.94 4.62 8.58
C TRP A 41 -13.85 4.15 10.02
N THR A 42 -14.69 3.19 10.40
CA THR A 42 -14.51 2.44 11.67
C THR A 42 -13.45 1.36 11.49
N GLU A 43 -13.46 0.70 10.33
CA GLU A 43 -12.50 -0.33 9.94
C GLU A 43 -11.88 -0.06 8.57
N GLY A 44 -10.65 -0.52 8.37
CA GLY A 44 -9.94 -0.33 7.10
C GLY A 44 -8.84 -1.34 6.85
N ASN A 45 -8.32 -1.33 5.61
CA ASN A 45 -7.21 -2.16 5.17
C ASN A 45 -6.48 -1.50 3.99
N CYS A 46 -5.43 -2.17 3.51
CA CYS A 46 -4.63 -1.71 2.38
C CYS A 46 -5.42 -1.51 1.10
N ARG A 47 -6.50 -2.26 0.87
CA ARG A 47 -7.33 -2.18 -0.35
C ARG A 47 -8.18 -0.93 -0.36
N ARG A 48 -8.82 -0.60 0.77
CA ARG A 48 -9.56 0.67 0.94
C ARG A 48 -8.63 1.87 0.84
N LEU A 49 -7.43 1.76 1.43
CA LEU A 49 -6.44 2.83 1.33
C LEU A 49 -6.01 3.09 -0.12
N LEU A 50 -5.83 2.04 -0.94
CA LEU A 50 -5.61 2.20 -2.37
C LEU A 50 -6.76 2.97 -3.02
N GLN A 51 -8.00 2.55 -2.82
CA GLN A 51 -9.15 3.26 -3.40
C GLN A 51 -9.19 4.73 -2.99
N TYR A 52 -8.96 5.00 -1.71
CA TYR A 52 -8.98 6.36 -1.17
C TYR A 52 -7.89 7.24 -1.78
N TYR A 53 -6.67 6.72 -1.91
CA TYR A 53 -5.56 7.42 -2.55
C TYR A 53 -5.88 7.77 -4.00
N PHE A 54 -6.29 6.78 -4.81
CA PHE A 54 -6.59 7.01 -6.23
C PHE A 54 -7.80 7.92 -6.44
N LEU A 55 -8.80 7.86 -5.55
CA LEU A 55 -9.93 8.79 -5.61
C LEU A 55 -9.51 10.21 -5.23
N SER A 56 -8.72 10.38 -4.18
CA SER A 56 -8.35 11.69 -3.65
C SER A 56 -7.38 12.42 -4.58
N GLU A 57 -6.28 11.75 -4.95
CA GLU A 57 -5.17 12.35 -5.70
C GLU A 57 -5.41 12.36 -7.21
N HIS A 58 -6.14 11.37 -7.72
CA HIS A 58 -6.30 11.17 -9.16
C HIS A 58 -7.74 11.27 -9.64
N LYS A 59 -8.70 11.47 -8.73
CA LYS A 59 -10.15 11.50 -9.05
C LYS A 59 -10.64 10.22 -9.73
N ILE A 60 -9.99 9.09 -9.45
CA ILE A 60 -10.32 7.77 -9.99
C ILE A 60 -10.80 6.87 -8.87
N PHE A 61 -12.07 6.46 -8.93
CA PHE A 61 -12.58 5.39 -8.10
C PHE A 61 -12.18 4.03 -8.69
N LEU A 62 -11.29 3.31 -8.02
CA LEU A 62 -10.99 1.93 -8.36
C LEU A 62 -12.07 1.00 -7.79
N LYS A 63 -12.75 0.28 -8.68
CA LYS A 63 -13.79 -0.67 -8.30
C LYS A 63 -13.22 -1.87 -7.54
N PRO A 64 -14.02 -2.57 -6.71
CA PRO A 64 -13.58 -3.76 -5.98
C PRO A 64 -12.77 -4.76 -6.81
N GLU A 65 -13.25 -5.12 -8.00
CA GLU A 65 -12.62 -6.08 -8.91
C GLU A 65 -11.26 -5.61 -9.45
N GLN A 66 -10.99 -4.30 -9.41
CA GLN A 66 -9.72 -3.72 -9.86
C GLN A 66 -8.65 -3.76 -8.77
N ILE A 67 -9.00 -3.95 -7.50
CA ILE A 67 -8.04 -3.99 -6.38
C ILE A 67 -7.98 -5.36 -5.71
N LEU A 68 -9.09 -6.10 -5.70
CA LEU A 68 -9.11 -7.45 -5.17
C LEU A 68 -8.26 -8.38 -6.03
N CYS A 69 -7.29 -9.02 -5.37
CA CYS A 69 -6.55 -10.11 -5.97
C CYS A 69 -7.45 -11.35 -6.14
N PRO A 70 -7.22 -12.17 -7.17
CA PRO A 70 -6.11 -12.07 -8.14
C PRO A 70 -6.33 -11.05 -9.26
N ASN A 71 -7.57 -10.63 -9.52
CA ASN A 71 -7.92 -9.78 -10.66
C ASN A 71 -7.15 -8.45 -10.69
N GLY A 72 -7.05 -7.74 -9.56
CA GLY A 72 -6.29 -6.47 -9.49
C GLY A 72 -4.82 -6.65 -9.84
N TYR A 73 -4.21 -7.75 -9.38
CA TYR A 73 -2.82 -8.09 -9.70
C TYR A 73 -2.62 -8.32 -11.20
N TYR A 74 -3.52 -9.03 -11.87
CA TYR A 74 -3.38 -9.34 -13.29
C TYR A 74 -3.81 -8.19 -14.22
N LYS A 75 -4.96 -7.57 -13.94
CA LYS A 75 -5.68 -6.72 -14.90
C LYS A 75 -5.50 -5.22 -14.68
N THR A 76 -5.22 -4.77 -13.46
CA THR A 76 -5.24 -3.34 -13.13
C THR A 76 -3.87 -2.69 -13.19
N GLY A 77 -3.64 -1.79 -14.14
CA GLY A 77 -2.35 -1.11 -14.32
C GLY A 77 -1.28 -1.99 -14.97
N LYS A 78 -0.09 -1.41 -15.16
CA LYS A 78 1.07 -2.06 -15.82
C LYS A 78 2.12 -2.44 -14.79
N PHE A 79 2.78 -3.58 -14.98
CA PHE A 79 3.93 -3.92 -14.15
C PHE A 79 5.11 -3.02 -14.48
N VAL A 80 5.64 -2.34 -13.47
CA VAL A 80 6.95 -1.68 -13.52
C VAL A 80 8.03 -2.72 -13.23
N PHE A 81 7.79 -3.53 -12.19
CA PHE A 81 8.63 -4.66 -11.80
C PHE A 81 7.81 -5.93 -11.63
N LYS A 82 8.38 -7.06 -12.06
CA LYS A 82 7.83 -8.41 -11.83
C LYS A 82 8.77 -9.23 -10.93
N LYS A 83 8.20 -10.27 -10.30
CA LYS A 83 8.90 -11.19 -9.40
C LYS A 83 10.19 -11.69 -10.03
N GLY A 84 11.30 -11.59 -9.28
CA GLY A 84 12.64 -12.04 -9.70
C GLY A 84 13.60 -10.91 -10.05
N HIS A 85 13.12 -9.67 -10.22
CA HIS A 85 13.96 -8.49 -10.39
C HIS A 85 14.15 -7.76 -9.06
N HIS A 86 15.36 -7.25 -8.81
CA HIS A 86 15.59 -6.28 -7.75
C HIS A 86 14.74 -5.03 -8.04
N ILE A 87 14.07 -4.49 -7.02
CA ILE A 87 13.27 -3.27 -7.20
C ILE A 87 14.25 -2.12 -7.23
N ASP A 88 14.44 -1.57 -8.43
CA ASP A 88 15.20 -0.35 -8.63
C ASP A 88 14.33 0.84 -8.25
N ILE A 89 14.60 1.39 -7.06
CA ILE A 89 13.83 2.47 -6.46
C ILE A 89 13.81 3.71 -7.36
N SER A 90 14.86 3.92 -8.16
CA SER A 90 14.98 5.07 -9.07
C SER A 90 13.92 5.08 -10.17
N GLN A 91 13.28 3.94 -10.46
CA GLN A 91 12.22 3.82 -11.46
C GLN A 91 10.81 3.96 -10.87
N LEU A 92 10.70 3.97 -9.54
CA LEU A 92 9.41 4.16 -8.86
C LEU A 92 8.91 5.58 -9.05
N GLN A 93 7.62 5.70 -9.29
CA GLN A 93 6.91 6.96 -9.35
C GLN A 93 5.87 7.05 -8.25
N ILE A 94 5.58 8.27 -7.79
CA ILE A 94 4.52 8.51 -6.82
C ILE A 94 3.22 7.87 -7.33
N GLY A 95 2.58 7.08 -6.47
CA GLY A 95 1.36 6.35 -6.81
C GLY A 95 1.58 4.93 -7.33
N ASP A 96 2.83 4.50 -7.56
CA ASP A 96 3.12 3.10 -7.83
C ASP A 96 2.70 2.22 -6.66
N VAL A 97 2.06 1.10 -6.96
CA VAL A 97 1.52 0.14 -5.99
C VAL A 97 2.48 -1.03 -5.85
N LEU A 98 3.08 -1.16 -4.68
CA LEU A 98 3.90 -2.31 -4.31
C LEU A 98 3.02 -3.43 -3.80
N TYR A 99 3.20 -4.63 -4.34
CA TYR A 99 2.67 -5.88 -3.80
C TYR A 99 3.78 -6.62 -3.08
N ALA A 100 3.53 -7.09 -1.86
CA ALA A 100 4.58 -7.65 -1.02
C ALA A 100 4.13 -8.83 -0.16
N GLU A 101 5.07 -9.74 0.07
CA GLU A 101 4.97 -10.80 1.07
C GLU A 101 5.31 -10.23 2.44
N ARG A 102 4.53 -10.57 3.47
CA ARG A 102 4.92 -10.24 4.84
C ARG A 102 5.99 -11.23 5.31
N ILE A 103 7.15 -10.72 5.74
CA ILE A 103 8.28 -11.53 6.19
C ILE A 103 8.57 -11.39 7.69
N ARG A 104 7.98 -10.41 8.37
CA ARG A 104 8.03 -10.27 9.83
C ARG A 104 6.68 -9.94 10.44
N ASP A 105 6.49 -10.34 11.69
CA ASP A 105 5.35 -9.91 12.50
C ASP A 105 5.61 -8.56 13.21
N LYS A 106 4.69 -8.12 14.08
CA LYS A 106 4.81 -6.84 14.80
C LYS A 106 5.99 -6.82 15.80
N SER A 107 6.42 -7.98 16.32
CA SER A 107 7.58 -8.06 17.21
C SER A 107 8.90 -8.16 16.46
N GLY A 108 8.86 -8.18 15.12
CA GLY A 108 10.03 -8.33 14.26
C GLY A 108 10.45 -9.78 14.06
N LYS A 109 9.70 -10.76 14.58
CA LYS A 109 9.97 -12.17 14.39
C LYS A 109 9.72 -12.54 12.93
N LEU A 110 10.65 -13.32 12.35
CA LEU A 110 10.51 -13.81 10.99
C LEU A 110 9.28 -14.71 10.85
N ILE A 111 8.52 -14.48 9.80
CA ILE A 111 7.41 -15.32 9.36
C ILE A 111 7.61 -15.68 7.89
N ASN A 112 7.10 -16.84 7.48
CA ASN A 112 7.15 -17.25 6.09
C ASN A 112 5.75 -17.17 5.47
N ARG A 113 5.55 -16.18 4.60
CA ARG A 113 4.36 -16.03 3.74
C ARG A 113 4.75 -16.07 2.25
N ALA A 114 5.81 -16.79 1.93
CA ALA A 114 6.23 -16.99 0.55
C ALA A 114 5.27 -17.91 -0.22
N ARG A 115 5.30 -17.84 -1.55
CA ARG A 115 4.40 -18.57 -2.47
C ARG A 115 4.27 -20.07 -2.16
N GLU A 116 5.36 -20.72 -1.79
CA GLU A 116 5.43 -22.16 -1.48
C GLU A 116 4.57 -22.58 -0.27
N LYS A 117 4.07 -21.63 0.52
CA LYS A 117 3.17 -21.90 1.66
C LYS A 117 1.68 -21.98 1.29
N PHE A 118 1.33 -21.80 0.02
CA PHE A 118 -0.05 -21.75 -0.45
C PHE A 118 -0.33 -22.85 -1.47
N ASN A 119 -1.56 -23.37 -1.48
CA ASN A 119 -1.93 -24.47 -2.36
C ASN A 119 -2.11 -24.02 -3.80
N SER A 120 -2.48 -22.74 -4.01
CA SER A 120 -2.68 -22.15 -5.33
C SER A 120 -2.02 -20.79 -5.48
N LEU A 121 -1.88 -20.35 -6.73
CA LEU A 121 -1.36 -19.02 -7.03
C LEU A 121 -2.34 -17.94 -6.56
N ASP A 122 -3.65 -18.18 -6.72
CA ASP A 122 -4.68 -17.23 -6.31
C ASP A 122 -4.71 -17.02 -4.80
N GLU A 123 -4.63 -18.10 -4.01
CA GLU A 123 -4.51 -18.01 -2.54
C GLU A 123 -3.31 -17.14 -2.13
N TYR A 124 -2.17 -17.36 -2.78
CA TYR A 124 -0.99 -16.55 -2.55
C TYR A 124 -1.21 -15.09 -2.93
N LEU A 125 -1.77 -14.80 -4.11
CA LEU A 125 -2.01 -13.42 -4.56
C LEU A 125 -3.00 -12.69 -3.65
N ILE A 126 -4.02 -13.37 -3.14
CA ILE A 126 -4.99 -12.84 -2.16
C ILE A 126 -4.28 -12.48 -0.84
N SER A 127 -3.27 -13.28 -0.45
CA SER A 127 -2.49 -13.05 0.77
C SER A 127 -1.51 -11.87 0.70
N LEU A 128 -1.21 -11.37 -0.50
CA LEU A 128 -0.26 -10.28 -0.68
C LEU A 128 -0.75 -9.00 -0.03
N HIS A 129 0.19 -8.26 0.54
CA HIS A 129 -0.03 -6.95 1.06
C HIS A 129 0.21 -5.89 -0.02
N SER A 130 -0.50 -4.77 0.04
CA SER A 130 -0.31 -3.65 -0.88
C SER A 130 0.04 -2.35 -0.18
N ALA A 131 0.91 -1.55 -0.79
CA ALA A 131 1.28 -0.24 -0.32
C ALA A 131 1.59 0.70 -1.50
N ILE A 132 1.59 2.01 -1.27
CA ILE A 132 1.74 3.01 -2.33
C ILE A 132 3.05 3.76 -2.13
N PHE A 133 3.87 3.87 -3.18
CA PHE A 133 5.06 4.71 -3.14
C PHE A 133 4.70 6.19 -3.04
N GLN A 134 5.27 6.85 -2.04
CA GLN A 134 5.19 8.28 -1.81
C GLN A 134 6.62 8.83 -1.73
N ASN A 135 6.95 9.87 -2.50
CA ASN A 135 8.28 10.48 -2.43
C ASN A 135 8.18 11.86 -1.77
N ILE A 136 7.63 11.91 -0.54
CA ILE A 136 7.30 13.16 0.16
C ILE A 136 8.55 13.78 0.78
N ALA A 137 9.30 13.00 1.57
CA ALA A 137 10.54 13.43 2.22
C ALA A 137 11.74 12.52 1.91
N GLY A 138 11.64 11.76 0.82
CA GLY A 138 12.59 10.73 0.39
C GLY A 138 12.06 9.32 0.66
N GLU A 139 11.94 8.52 -0.40
CA GLU A 139 11.62 7.08 -0.40
C GLU A 139 10.65 6.63 0.72
N GLU A 140 9.39 7.08 0.66
CA GLU A 140 8.35 6.75 1.63
C GLU A 140 7.25 5.88 1.01
N ILE A 141 6.44 5.29 1.87
CA ILE A 141 5.35 4.40 1.51
C ILE A 141 4.11 4.80 2.31
N LEU A 142 3.02 5.09 1.61
CA LEU A 142 1.68 5.17 2.19
C LEU A 142 1.10 3.76 2.32
N HIS A 143 0.72 3.40 3.53
CA HIS A 143 0.47 2.03 3.92
C HIS A 143 -0.68 1.93 4.91
N ALA A 144 -1.46 0.84 4.88
CA ALA A 144 -2.34 0.47 5.98
C ALA A 144 -1.93 -0.92 6.46
N THR A 145 -1.58 -1.07 7.74
CA THR A 145 -1.03 -2.33 8.28
C THR A 145 -1.61 -2.68 9.62
N GLN A 146 -1.70 -3.98 9.88
CA GLN A 146 -1.97 -4.52 11.20
C GLN A 146 -0.88 -4.17 12.22
N ILE A 147 0.35 -3.88 11.80
CA ILE A 147 1.47 -3.53 12.69
C ILE A 147 1.15 -2.24 13.46
N GLU A 148 0.73 -1.21 12.73
CA GLU A 148 0.27 0.08 13.26
C GLU A 148 -1.21 0.07 13.67
N GLY A 149 -2.00 -0.83 13.08
CA GLY A 149 -3.44 -0.91 13.28
C GLY A 149 -4.26 0.13 12.51
N ARG A 150 -3.63 0.96 11.66
CA ARG A 150 -4.22 2.10 10.93
C ARG A 150 -3.48 2.39 9.62
N SER A 151 -3.84 3.48 8.92
CA SER A 151 -3.00 4.04 7.87
C SER A 151 -1.79 4.78 8.46
N CYS A 152 -0.66 4.72 7.76
CA CYS A 152 0.62 5.29 8.18
C CYS A 152 1.49 5.63 6.97
N ILE A 153 2.51 6.46 7.21
CA ILE A 153 3.64 6.66 6.32
C ILE A 153 4.85 6.00 6.97
N TRP A 154 5.53 5.14 6.22
CA TRP A 154 6.80 4.53 6.61
C TRP A 154 7.87 4.87 5.60
N SER A 155 9.14 4.85 6.00
CA SER A 155 10.23 4.80 5.04
C SER A 155 10.17 3.49 4.25
N LEU A 156 10.71 3.49 3.05
CA LEU A 156 10.85 2.28 2.24
C LEU A 156 11.74 1.24 2.93
N GLU A 157 12.79 1.68 3.63
CA GLU A 157 13.63 0.81 4.45
C GLU A 157 12.79 0.07 5.51
N GLN A 158 11.95 0.80 6.26
CA GLN A 158 11.08 0.22 7.26
C GLN A 158 10.07 -0.74 6.63
N PHE A 159 9.53 -0.41 5.45
CA PHE A 159 8.67 -1.33 4.72
C PHE A 159 9.40 -2.62 4.34
N ILE A 160 10.62 -2.53 3.79
CA ILE A 160 11.45 -3.68 3.38
C ILE A 160 11.85 -4.54 4.58
N HIS A 161 12.01 -3.94 5.77
CA HIS A 161 12.26 -4.70 6.99
C HIS A 161 11.15 -5.71 7.30
N TYR A 162 9.87 -5.33 7.13
CA TYR A 162 8.71 -6.16 7.46
C TYR A 162 8.12 -6.92 6.26
N TYR A 163 8.36 -6.43 5.05
CA TYR A 163 7.75 -6.91 3.82
C TYR A 163 8.79 -7.10 2.73
N LYS A 164 8.64 -8.17 1.95
CA LYS A 164 9.40 -8.40 0.73
C LYS A 164 8.53 -8.04 -0.47
N PRO A 165 8.74 -6.88 -1.11
CA PRO A 165 8.00 -6.57 -2.33
C PRO A 165 8.36 -7.54 -3.46
N ILE A 166 7.33 -8.01 -4.16
CA ILE A 166 7.42 -9.04 -5.21
C ILE A 166 6.98 -8.54 -6.57
N ALA A 167 6.25 -7.42 -6.61
CA ALA A 167 5.86 -6.76 -7.84
C ALA A 167 5.52 -5.29 -7.56
N VAL A 168 5.62 -4.48 -8.60
CA VAL A 168 5.18 -3.08 -8.57
C VAL A 168 4.30 -2.82 -9.78
N LYS A 169 3.14 -2.19 -9.56
CA LYS A 169 2.24 -1.79 -10.63
C LYS A 169 2.02 -0.30 -10.66
N ARG A 170 2.05 0.27 -11.86
CA ARG A 170 1.63 1.63 -12.15
C ARG A 170 0.20 1.61 -12.67
N ILE A 171 -0.72 2.21 -11.91
CA ILE A 171 -2.14 2.22 -12.27
C ILE A 171 -2.45 3.33 -13.28
N ILE A 172 -1.83 4.50 -13.11
CA ILE A 172 -2.05 5.65 -13.99
C ILE A 172 -0.80 5.87 -14.82
N ASN A 173 -0.95 5.82 -16.14
CA ASN A 173 0.07 6.34 -17.04
C ASN A 173 -0.31 7.80 -17.32
N LYS A 174 0.50 8.73 -16.84
CA LYS A 174 0.49 10.10 -17.35
C LYS A 174 1.15 10.12 -18.72
#